data_AF-A0A821A9E5-F1
#
_entry.id   AF-A0A821A9E5-F1
#
_cell.length_a   1.000
_cell.length_b   1.000
_cell.length_c   1.000
_cell.angle_alpha   90.00
_cell.angle_beta   90.00
_cell.angle_gamma   90.00
#
_symmetry.space_group_name_H-M   'P 1'
#
loop_
_entity.id
_entity.type
_entity.pdbx_description
1 polymer ?
#
loop_
_entity_poly.entity_id
_entity_poly.type
_entity_poly.pdbx_seq_one_letter_code
_entity_poly.pdbx_strand_id
1 'polypeptide(L)'
;MTTQVEKSDTRSYEILQYDCSTWVAPKRRRRFICDPSAATNYGTIYLEKQAFIDNVTGLKFYGSPYQLEFNNWAFNLPSNSIEIKQAWSQISNDVDVLLTHGPPENIFDKNSLGLRTGCAQLLARVNIVKPRLHVFGHIHEGYGRIDSDSTIFVNASTCDVNYQPTQGPIVIDLELKDKN
;
A
#
# COMPACT_ATOMS: atom_id res chain seq x y z
N MET A 1 22.55 -48.99 -8.58
CA MET A 1 21.15 -48.66 -8.87
C MET A 1 20.49 -48.33 -7.54
N THR A 2 20.30 -47.03 -7.25
CA THR A 2 18.97 -46.36 -7.29
C THR A 2 18.16 -46.82 -6.07
N THR A 3 17.76 -46.02 -5.08
CA THR A 3 17.39 -44.60 -5.07
C THR A 3 17.29 -44.15 -3.61
N GLN A 4 17.71 -42.92 -3.31
CA GLN A 4 17.27 -42.21 -2.12
C GLN A 4 15.81 -41.79 -2.31
N VAL A 5 14.99 -41.94 -1.28
CA VAL A 5 13.65 -41.34 -1.21
C VAL A 5 13.73 -40.23 -0.15
N GLU A 6 13.60 -39.00 -0.64
CA GLU A 6 13.52 -37.77 0.13
C GLU A 6 12.31 -37.78 1.06
N LYS A 7 12.51 -37.36 2.31
CA LYS A 7 11.43 -37.06 3.24
C LYS A 7 10.87 -35.68 2.88
N SER A 8 9.63 -35.66 2.42
CA SER A 8 8.83 -34.45 2.24
C SER A 8 8.54 -33.81 3.60
N ASP A 9 9.20 -32.68 3.89
CA ASP A 9 8.92 -31.84 5.06
C ASP A 9 7.75 -30.91 4.72
N THR A 10 6.53 -31.43 4.78
CA THR A 10 5.32 -30.61 4.70
C THR A 10 5.09 -29.93 6.05
N ARG A 11 5.62 -28.72 6.22
CA ARG A 11 5.20 -27.83 7.31
C ARG A 11 3.80 -27.31 7.01
N SER A 12 2.82 -27.85 7.72
CA SER A 12 1.47 -27.33 7.79
C SER A 12 1.48 -25.93 8.41
N TYR A 13 1.01 -24.93 7.68
CA TYR A 13 0.71 -23.61 8.23
C TYR A 13 -0.71 -23.64 8.82
N GLU A 14 -0.84 -23.41 10.13
CA GLU A 14 -2.14 -23.13 10.74
C GLU A 14 -2.63 -21.78 10.23
N ILE A 15 -3.76 -21.80 9.51
CA ILE A 15 -4.51 -20.59 9.16
C ILE A 15 -5.18 -20.11 10.45
N LEU A 16 -4.63 -19.07 11.07
CA LEU A 16 -5.32 -18.35 12.13
C LEU A 16 -6.52 -17.62 11.49
N GLN A 17 -7.70 -18.24 11.58
CA GLN A 17 -8.98 -17.58 11.37
C GLN A 17 -9.13 -16.50 12.45
N TYR A 18 -8.95 -15.25 12.07
CA TYR A 18 -9.33 -14.12 12.93
C TYR A 18 -10.82 -13.87 12.74
N ASP A 19 -11.58 -14.11 13.82
CA ASP A 19 -13.00 -13.78 13.91
C ASP A 19 -13.18 -12.26 13.83
N CYS A 20 -13.86 -11.80 12.79
CA CYS A 20 -14.18 -10.40 12.53
C CYS A 20 -15.41 -9.98 13.37
N SER A 21 -15.37 -10.17 14.69
CA SER A 21 -16.52 -9.91 15.58
C SER A 21 -16.27 -8.85 16.66
N THR A 22 -15.04 -8.33 16.82
CA THR A 22 -14.74 -7.29 17.82
C THR A 22 -14.19 -6.00 17.21
N TRP A 23 -14.99 -5.35 16.37
CA TRP A 23 -14.80 -3.92 16.09
C TRP A 23 -15.61 -3.11 17.10
N VAL A 24 -14.97 -2.73 18.21
CA VAL A 24 -15.48 -1.64 19.04
C VAL A 24 -15.16 -0.33 18.33
N ALA A 25 -16.08 0.14 17.50
CA ALA A 25 -16.03 1.49 16.96
C ALA A 25 -16.22 2.49 18.12
N PRO A 26 -15.21 3.30 18.51
CA PRO A 26 -15.42 4.34 19.49
C PRO A 26 -16.18 5.46 18.78
N LYS A 27 -17.48 5.54 19.07
CA LYS A 27 -18.31 6.71 18.76
C LYS A 27 -17.56 7.97 19.21
N ARG A 28 -17.18 8.81 18.23
CA ARG A 28 -16.86 10.23 18.40
C ARG A 28 -15.81 10.57 19.47
N ARG A 29 -14.55 10.20 19.27
CA ARG A 29 -13.41 11.00 19.75
C ARG A 29 -12.32 11.06 18.69
N ARG A 30 -12.15 12.23 18.06
CA ARG A 30 -10.98 12.59 17.28
C ARG A 30 -9.77 12.61 18.22
N ARG A 31 -9.10 11.48 18.36
CA ARG A 31 -7.73 11.45 18.85
C ARG A 31 -6.91 10.97 17.67
N PHE A 32 -6.47 11.92 16.85
CA PHE A 32 -5.38 11.65 15.93
C PHE A 32 -4.25 11.11 16.79
N ILE A 33 -3.86 9.86 16.56
CA ILE A 33 -2.63 9.33 17.13
C ILE A 33 -1.51 10.05 16.37
N CYS A 34 -1.16 11.24 16.85
CA CYS A 34 0.01 11.99 16.39
C CYS A 34 1.26 11.53 17.15
N ASP A 35 1.36 10.23 17.43
CA ASP A 35 2.50 9.64 18.11
C ASP A 35 3.00 8.45 17.26
N PRO A 36 4.06 8.64 16.46
CA PRO A 36 4.68 7.55 15.71
C PRO A 36 5.16 6.40 16.61
N SER A 37 5.42 6.64 17.90
CA SER A 37 5.83 5.61 18.85
C SER A 37 4.66 4.71 19.32
N ALA A 38 3.42 5.12 19.09
CA ALA A 38 2.27 4.25 19.34
C ALA A 38 2.11 3.14 18.28
N ALA A 39 2.71 3.30 17.09
CA ALA A 39 2.66 2.31 16.02
C ALA A 39 3.58 1.10 16.29
N THR A 40 4.66 1.25 17.07
CA THR A 40 5.64 0.18 17.29
C THR A 40 5.19 -0.90 18.29
N ASN A 41 4.12 -0.67 19.06
CA ASN A 41 3.69 -1.60 20.11
C ASN A 41 2.83 -2.80 19.64
N TYR A 42 2.43 -2.85 18.36
CA TYR A 42 1.56 -3.90 17.83
C TYR A 42 2.16 -4.66 16.63
N GLY A 43 3.49 -4.70 16.52
CA GLY A 43 4.15 -5.34 15.38
C GLY A 43 3.94 -4.61 14.04
N THR A 44 3.61 -3.31 14.09
CA THR A 44 3.44 -2.48 12.91
C THR A 44 4.71 -1.67 12.62
N ILE A 45 5.08 -1.58 11.36
CA ILE A 45 6.17 -0.73 10.89
C ILE A 45 5.54 0.51 10.24
N TYR A 46 5.72 1.65 10.89
CA TYR A 46 5.27 2.93 10.35
C TYR A 46 6.26 3.46 9.32
N LEU A 47 5.77 3.86 8.14
CA LEU A 47 6.58 4.45 7.07
C LEU A 47 6.07 5.85 6.71
N GLU A 48 6.91 6.86 6.93
CA GLU A 48 6.68 8.23 6.48
C GLU A 48 7.86 8.74 5.66
N LYS A 49 7.75 8.64 4.33
CA LYS A 49 8.78 9.06 3.37
C LYS A 49 10.08 8.29 3.56
N GLN A 50 9.96 7.01 3.92
CA GLN A 50 11.11 6.17 4.27
C GLN A 50 10.97 4.77 3.70
N ALA A 51 12.13 4.13 3.53
CA ALA A 51 12.23 2.75 3.10
C ALA A 51 12.38 1.81 4.30
N PHE A 52 11.92 0.58 4.13
CA PHE A 52 12.15 -0.53 5.04
C PHE A 52 12.50 -1.77 4.22
N ILE A 53 13.50 -2.53 4.69
CA ILE A 53 13.87 -3.81 4.07
C ILE A 53 13.51 -4.89 5.07
N ASP A 54 12.67 -5.83 4.64
CA ASP A 54 12.39 -7.01 5.44
C ASP A 54 13.55 -8.01 5.33
N ASN A 55 14.17 -8.33 6.46
CA ASN A 55 15.30 -9.26 6.51
C ASN A 55 14.91 -10.71 6.21
N VAL A 56 13.62 -11.06 6.30
CA VAL A 56 13.13 -12.41 6.01
C VAL A 56 12.97 -12.59 4.50
N THR A 57 12.14 -11.75 3.87
CA THR A 57 11.80 -11.84 2.44
C THR A 57 12.83 -11.15 1.53
N GLY A 58 13.62 -10.22 2.05
CA GLY A 58 14.53 -9.37 1.27
C GLY A 58 13.84 -8.28 0.47
N LEU A 59 12.52 -8.11 0.61
CA LEU A 59 11.76 -7.11 -0.13
C LEU A 59 12.02 -5.70 0.42
N LYS A 60 12.18 -4.74 -0.49
CA LYS A 60 12.28 -3.32 -0.15
C LYS A 60 10.92 -2.63 -0.29
N PHE A 61 10.42 -2.14 0.84
CA PHE A 61 9.22 -1.33 0.95
C PHE A 61 9.58 0.15 0.97
N TYR A 62 8.76 1.00 0.38
CA TYR A 62 8.81 2.45 0.57
C TYR A 62 7.41 2.98 0.82
N GLY A 63 7.25 3.77 1.88
CA GLY A 63 5.95 4.34 2.25
C GLY A 63 5.98 5.86 2.33
N SER A 64 4.95 6.51 1.78
CA SER A 64 4.74 7.96 1.91
C SER A 64 3.26 8.31 2.04
N PRO A 65 2.88 9.15 3.03
CA PRO A 65 1.48 9.55 3.23
C PRO A 65 1.07 10.71 2.33
N TYR A 66 1.99 11.30 1.55
CA TYR A 66 1.66 12.44 0.71
C TYR A 66 0.55 12.12 -0.28
N GLN A 67 -0.29 13.11 -0.53
CA GLN A 67 -1.41 13.04 -1.45
C GLN A 67 -1.60 14.39 -2.14
N LEU A 68 -2.35 14.38 -3.24
CA LEU A 68 -2.84 15.64 -3.81
C LEU A 68 -3.76 16.34 -2.82
N GLU A 69 -3.80 17.66 -2.90
CA GLU A 69 -4.73 18.48 -2.12
C GLU A 69 -6.17 17.95 -2.18
N PHE A 70 -6.63 17.46 -1.04
CA PHE A 70 -8.01 17.07 -0.83
C PHE A 70 -8.46 17.53 0.55
N ASN A 71 -9.50 18.38 0.59
CA ASN A 71 -9.89 19.12 1.80
C ASN A 71 -8.69 19.84 2.44
N ASN A 72 -8.79 20.18 3.73
CA ASN A 72 -7.68 20.72 4.50
C ASN A 72 -7.10 19.64 5.44
N TRP A 73 -6.75 18.49 4.86
CA TRP A 73 -6.24 17.32 5.59
C TRP A 73 -4.71 17.29 5.63
N ALA A 74 -4.16 16.42 6.47
CA ALA A 74 -2.72 16.24 6.59
C ALA A 74 -2.10 15.71 5.29
N PHE A 75 -0.82 16.01 5.09
CA PHE A 75 0.02 15.50 3.99
C PHE A 75 -0.46 15.88 2.57
N ASN A 76 -1.29 16.92 2.45
CA ASN A 76 -1.65 17.51 1.16
C ASN A 76 -0.46 18.25 0.55
N LEU A 77 -0.22 18.00 -0.73
CA LEU A 77 0.70 18.78 -1.57
C LEU A 77 -0.06 19.27 -2.81
N PRO A 78 0.23 20.49 -3.30
CA PRO A 78 -0.46 21.03 -4.47
C PRO A 78 -0.19 20.18 -5.71
N SER A 79 -1.21 20.02 -6.54
CA SER A 79 -1.07 19.33 -7.82
C SER A 79 -0.11 20.09 -8.75
N ASN A 80 0.68 19.37 -9.54
CA ASN A 80 1.65 19.91 -10.50
C ASN A 80 2.70 20.84 -9.89
N SER A 81 2.99 20.70 -8.59
CA SER A 81 3.95 21.54 -7.88
C SER A 81 5.37 20.94 -7.87
N ILE A 82 6.34 21.77 -7.49
CA ILE A 82 7.73 21.33 -7.32
C ILE A 82 7.87 20.44 -6.07
N GLU A 83 7.10 20.73 -5.03
CA GLU A 83 7.11 20.02 -3.74
C GLU A 83 6.69 18.57 -3.91
N ILE A 84 5.60 18.32 -4.65
CA ILE A 84 5.14 16.95 -4.91
C ILE A 84 6.09 16.20 -5.86
N LYS A 85 6.72 16.90 -6.81
CA LYS A 85 7.77 16.32 -7.65
C LYS A 85 8.96 15.86 -6.81
N GLN A 86 9.42 16.72 -5.91
CA GLN A 86 10.53 16.46 -5.00
C GLN A 86 10.22 15.36 -4.00
N ALA A 87 8.97 15.28 -3.52
CA ALA A 87 8.50 14.21 -2.67
C ALA A 87 8.63 12.85 -3.38
N TRP A 88 8.11 12.74 -4.61
CA TRP A 88 8.18 11.49 -5.35
C TRP A 88 9.58 11.14 -5.85
N SER A 89 10.47 12.11 -6.04
CA SER A 89 11.86 11.82 -6.39
C SER A 89 12.65 11.11 -5.27
N GLN A 90 12.16 11.12 -4.02
CA GLN A 90 12.80 10.41 -2.90
C GLN A 90 12.59 8.89 -2.93
N ILE A 91 11.58 8.40 -3.66
CA ILE A 91 11.35 6.96 -3.83
C ILE A 91 12.58 6.42 -4.58
N SER A 92 13.28 5.39 -4.11
CA SER A 92 14.45 4.85 -4.81
C SER A 92 14.06 3.90 -5.95
N ASN A 93 14.96 3.65 -6.91
CA ASN A 93 14.67 2.84 -8.10
C ASN A 93 14.62 1.32 -7.82
N ASP A 94 15.06 0.88 -6.64
CA ASP A 94 15.15 -0.52 -6.22
C ASP A 94 14.00 -0.92 -5.27
N VAL A 95 12.94 -0.12 -5.19
CA VAL A 95 11.75 -0.43 -4.38
C VAL A 95 10.96 -1.57 -5.03
N ASP A 96 10.71 -2.63 -4.26
CA ASP A 96 9.86 -3.74 -4.69
C ASP A 96 8.37 -3.43 -4.44
N VAL A 97 8.06 -2.85 -3.27
CA VAL A 97 6.69 -2.54 -2.84
C VAL A 97 6.56 -1.06 -2.49
N LEU A 98 5.75 -0.34 -3.25
CA LEU A 98 5.44 1.07 -3.01
C LEU A 98 4.10 1.20 -2.28
N LEU A 99 4.08 1.98 -1.19
CA LEU A 99 2.89 2.30 -0.42
C LEU A 99 2.67 3.82 -0.48
N THR A 100 1.55 4.26 -1.05
CA THR A 100 1.13 5.67 -1.03
C THR A 100 -0.28 5.80 -0.49
N HIS A 101 -0.65 6.96 0.04
CA HIS A 101 -2.03 7.14 0.50
C HIS A 101 -3.01 7.24 -0.68
N GLY A 102 -2.72 8.10 -1.65
CA GLY A 102 -3.53 8.30 -2.85
C GLY A 102 -3.01 7.57 -4.09
N PRO A 103 -3.86 7.46 -5.14
CA PRO A 103 -3.52 6.75 -6.38
C PRO A 103 -2.62 7.56 -7.33
N PRO A 104 -1.85 6.88 -8.20
CA PRO A 104 -1.29 7.50 -9.39
C PRO A 104 -2.40 7.84 -10.40
N GLU A 105 -2.12 8.79 -11.30
CA GLU A 105 -3.10 9.18 -12.34
C GLU A 105 -3.55 7.99 -13.19
N ASN A 106 -4.83 7.99 -13.57
CA ASN A 106 -5.49 6.99 -14.41
C ASN A 106 -5.61 5.58 -13.84
N ILE A 107 -5.11 5.30 -12.63
CA ILE A 107 -5.21 3.99 -11.97
C ILE A 107 -6.11 4.10 -10.74
N PHE A 108 -7.31 3.54 -10.81
CA PHE A 108 -8.30 3.55 -9.70
C PHE A 108 -8.55 4.94 -9.09
N ASP A 109 -8.47 5.98 -9.92
CA ASP A 109 -8.42 7.38 -9.49
C ASP A 109 -9.71 8.16 -9.76
N LYS A 110 -10.79 7.45 -10.14
CA LYS A 110 -12.08 8.06 -10.46
C LYS A 110 -12.96 8.10 -9.23
N ASN A 111 -13.37 9.31 -8.81
CA ASN A 111 -14.28 9.49 -7.69
C ASN A 111 -15.76 9.31 -8.08
N SER A 112 -16.67 9.44 -7.11
CA SER A 112 -18.13 9.34 -7.30
C SER A 112 -18.73 10.38 -8.25
N LEU A 113 -18.06 11.51 -8.48
CA LEU A 113 -18.45 12.50 -9.49
C LEU A 113 -17.93 12.17 -10.89
N GLY A 114 -17.17 11.09 -11.01
CA GLY A 114 -16.54 10.65 -12.24
C GLY A 114 -15.29 11.42 -12.63
N LEU A 115 -14.75 12.26 -11.74
CA LEU A 115 -13.53 13.02 -11.95
C LEU A 115 -12.31 12.17 -11.58
N ARG A 116 -11.23 12.34 -12.33
CA ARG A 116 -9.93 11.73 -12.05
C ARG A 116 -9.14 12.60 -11.08
N THR A 117 -8.67 12.01 -9.99
CA THR A 117 -7.96 12.71 -8.90
C THR A 117 -6.62 12.06 -8.56
N GLY A 118 -6.05 11.27 -9.47
CA GLY A 118 -4.76 10.64 -9.28
C GLY A 118 -3.60 11.58 -9.59
N CYS A 119 -2.42 11.28 -9.05
CA CYS A 119 -1.24 12.12 -9.22
C CYS A 119 -0.42 11.75 -10.46
N ALA A 120 -0.32 12.66 -11.43
CA ALA A 120 0.46 12.45 -12.66
C ALA A 120 1.97 12.30 -12.38
N GLN A 121 2.51 13.06 -11.43
CA GLN A 121 3.93 12.97 -11.04
C GLN A 121 4.24 11.67 -10.30
N LEU A 122 3.27 11.12 -9.56
CA LEU A 122 3.40 9.79 -8.95
C LEU A 122 3.44 8.71 -10.03
N LEU A 123 2.51 8.75 -11.01
CA LEU A 123 2.51 7.83 -12.14
C LEU A 123 3.85 7.89 -12.90
N ALA A 124 4.35 9.10 -13.18
CA ALA A 124 5.64 9.28 -13.83
C ALA A 124 6.80 8.65 -13.03
N ARG A 125 6.79 8.78 -11.69
CA ARG A 125 7.79 8.13 -10.84
C ARG A 125 7.66 6.60 -10.88
N VAL A 126 6.44 6.08 -10.78
CA VAL A 126 6.16 4.64 -10.85
C VAL A 126 6.64 4.05 -12.17
N ASN A 127 6.45 4.73 -13.30
CA ASN A 127 6.93 4.26 -14.60
C ASN A 127 8.46 4.17 -14.71
N ILE A 128 9.19 4.93 -13.88
CA ILE A 128 10.66 4.88 -13.79
C ILE A 128 11.10 3.79 -12.82
N VAL A 129 10.50 3.74 -11.62
CA VAL A 129 10.88 2.81 -10.54
C VAL A 129 10.44 1.38 -10.87
N LYS A 130 9.26 1.24 -11.48
CA LYS A 130 8.58 -0.04 -11.77
C LYS A 130 8.56 -0.98 -10.56
N PRO A 131 7.97 -0.53 -9.42
CA PRO A 131 7.81 -1.41 -8.28
C PRO A 131 6.95 -2.61 -8.69
N ARG A 132 7.22 -3.77 -8.11
CA ARG A 132 6.46 -4.99 -8.41
C ARG A 132 5.01 -4.88 -7.92
N LEU A 133 4.82 -4.17 -6.82
CA LEU A 133 3.51 -3.88 -6.24
C LEU A 133 3.43 -2.40 -5.83
N HIS A 134 2.33 -1.74 -6.19
CA HIS A 134 1.98 -0.41 -5.69
C HIS A 134 0.61 -0.47 -5.03
N VAL A 135 0.59 -0.31 -3.69
CA VAL A 135 -0.64 -0.29 -2.89
C VAL A 135 -0.96 1.14 -2.47
N PHE A 136 -2.23 1.50 -2.60
CA PHE A 136 -2.77 2.78 -2.18
C PHE A 136 -4.24 2.65 -1.81
N GLY A 137 -4.89 3.76 -1.48
CA GLY A 137 -6.32 3.80 -1.17
C GLY A 137 -6.90 5.16 -1.53
N HIS A 138 -7.53 5.78 -0.53
CA HIS A 138 -8.12 7.13 -0.56
C HIS A 138 -9.38 7.26 -1.44
N ILE A 139 -9.37 6.72 -2.66
CA ILE A 139 -10.51 6.72 -3.57
C ILE A 139 -11.32 5.43 -3.35
N HIS A 140 -12.32 5.50 -2.49
CA HIS A 140 -13.14 4.35 -2.06
C HIS A 140 -13.90 3.69 -3.22
N GLU A 141 -14.27 4.48 -4.23
CA GLU A 141 -14.90 4.03 -5.47
C GLU A 141 -13.99 3.16 -6.33
N GLY A 142 -12.67 3.32 -6.15
CA GLY A 142 -11.65 2.69 -6.97
C GLY A 142 -11.15 1.35 -6.43
N TYR A 143 -11.77 0.75 -5.40
CA TYR A 143 -11.32 -0.51 -4.83
C TYR A 143 -11.11 -1.60 -5.90
N GLY A 144 -9.95 -2.25 -5.86
CA GLY A 144 -9.63 -3.33 -6.78
C GLY A 144 -8.15 -3.49 -7.06
N ARG A 145 -7.88 -4.31 -8.09
CA ARG A 145 -6.54 -4.69 -8.54
C ARG A 145 -6.47 -4.62 -10.06
N ILE A 146 -5.35 -4.13 -10.59
CA ILE A 146 -5.01 -4.28 -12.00
C ILE A 146 -3.54 -4.65 -12.16
N ASP A 147 -3.29 -5.61 -13.03
CA ASP A 147 -1.95 -6.11 -13.32
C ASP A 147 -1.49 -5.45 -14.61
N SER A 148 -0.42 -4.67 -14.52
CA SER A 148 0.31 -4.17 -15.70
C SER A 148 1.53 -5.04 -15.97
N ASP A 149 2.20 -4.80 -17.09
CA ASP A 149 3.40 -5.56 -17.49
C ASP A 149 4.55 -5.51 -16.46
N SER A 150 4.58 -4.49 -15.58
CA SER A 150 5.68 -4.31 -14.62
C SER A 150 5.27 -4.08 -13.16
N THR A 151 4.02 -3.69 -12.92
CA THR A 151 3.53 -3.31 -11.59
C THR A 151 2.11 -3.82 -11.40
N ILE A 152 1.88 -4.51 -10.29
CA ILE A 152 0.53 -4.78 -9.80
C ILE A 152 0.08 -3.55 -9.02
N PHE A 153 -1.06 -2.97 -9.40
CA PHE A 153 -1.66 -1.84 -8.70
C PHE A 153 -2.84 -2.30 -7.88
N VAL A 154 -2.89 -1.88 -6.61
CA VAL A 154 -3.95 -2.25 -5.69
C VAL A 154 -4.49 -1.01 -4.99
N ASN A 155 -5.77 -0.74 -5.19
CA ASN A 155 -6.51 0.16 -4.32
C ASN A 155 -7.16 -0.67 -3.21
N ALA A 156 -6.56 -0.61 -2.03
CA ALA A 156 -6.93 -1.36 -0.84
C ALA A 156 -7.85 -0.54 0.10
N SER A 157 -8.64 0.39 -0.43
CA SER A 157 -9.68 1.05 0.37
C SER A 157 -10.59 -0.03 0.98
N THR A 158 -10.74 -0.04 2.30
CA THR A 158 -11.64 -1.01 2.97
C THR A 158 -13.07 -0.46 3.06
N CYS A 159 -13.17 0.86 3.14
CA CYS A 159 -14.44 1.56 3.25
C CYS A 159 -15.03 1.84 1.86
N ASP A 160 -16.34 1.68 1.74
CA ASP A 160 -17.11 2.18 0.60
C ASP A 160 -17.33 3.71 0.67
N VAL A 161 -18.07 4.25 -0.30
CA VAL A 161 -18.43 5.68 -0.36
C VAL A 161 -19.25 6.16 0.83
N ASN A 162 -19.90 5.26 1.57
CA ASN A 162 -20.67 5.54 2.77
C ASN A 162 -19.85 5.35 4.05
N TYR A 163 -18.53 5.18 3.90
CA TYR A 163 -17.59 4.91 4.99
C TYR A 163 -17.89 3.63 5.76
N GLN A 164 -18.53 2.64 5.12
CA GLN A 164 -18.76 1.32 5.70
C GLN A 164 -17.62 0.37 5.29
N PRO A 165 -17.01 -0.39 6.22
CA PRO A 165 -15.87 -1.26 5.94
C PRO A 165 -16.31 -2.57 5.28
N THR A 166 -16.83 -2.48 4.05
CA THR A 166 -17.47 -3.58 3.33
C THR A 166 -16.56 -4.21 2.27
N GLN A 167 -15.47 -3.55 1.89
CA GLN A 167 -14.55 -4.02 0.87
C GLN A 167 -13.50 -4.95 1.53
N GLY A 168 -13.45 -6.20 1.08
CA GLY A 168 -12.60 -7.23 1.67
C GLY A 168 -11.10 -7.01 1.43
N PRO A 169 -10.23 -7.74 2.15
CA PRO A 169 -8.80 -7.70 1.88
C PRO A 169 -8.48 -8.25 0.47
N ILE A 170 -7.51 -7.64 -0.20
CA ILE A 170 -6.97 -8.12 -1.48
C ILE A 170 -5.69 -8.90 -1.19
N VAL A 171 -5.65 -10.17 -1.57
CA VAL A 171 -4.48 -11.04 -1.40
C VAL A 171 -3.62 -10.99 -2.67
N ILE A 172 -2.33 -10.70 -2.50
CA ILE A 172 -1.33 -10.64 -3.57
C ILE A 172 -0.19 -11.59 -3.22
N ASP A 173 0.10 -12.51 -4.12
CA ASP A 173 1.30 -13.34 -4.06
C ASP A 173 2.43 -12.65 -4.84
N LEU A 174 3.55 -12.43 -4.17
CA LEU A 174 4.78 -11.92 -4.78
C LEU A 174 5.87 -12.98 -4.69
N GLU A 175 6.47 -13.32 -5.82
CA GLU A 175 7.63 -14.21 -5.84
C GLU A 175 8.80 -13.60 -5.06
N LEU A 176 9.50 -14.38 -4.24
CA LEU A 176 10.68 -13.86 -3.55
C LEU A 176 11.89 -13.95 -4.48
N LYS A 177 12.79 -12.97 -4.37
CA LYS A 177 14.09 -13.06 -5.06
C LYS A 177 14.91 -14.15 -4.38
N ASP A 178 15.59 -14.97 -5.19
CA ASP A 178 16.55 -15.93 -4.66
C ASP A 178 17.63 -15.21 -3.85
N LYS A 179 17.95 -15.75 -2.68
CA LYS A 179 19.09 -15.27 -1.89
C LYS A 179 20.36 -15.78 -2.59
N ASN A 180 21.02 -14.90 -3.34
CA ASN A 180 22.38 -15.16 -3.85
C ASN A 180 23.37 -15.40 -2.71
#